data_AF-A0A9Q6EIW6-F1
#
_entry.id   AF-A0A9Q6EIW6-F1
#
_cell.length_a   1.000
_cell.length_b   1.000
_cell.length_c   1.000
_cell.angle_alpha   90.00
_cell.angle_beta   90.00
_cell.angle_gamma   90.00
#
_symmetry.space_group_name_H-M   'P 1'
#
loop_
_entity.id
_entity.type
_entity.pdbx_description
1 polymer ?
#
loop_
_entity_poly.entity_id
_entity_poly.type
_entity_poly.pdbx_seq_one_letter_code
_entity_poly.pdbx_strand_id
1 'polypeptide(L)'
;MLLNQLVEINEKGSIASSVNFGMMDDSQKNLSLCESFIFNYDSTKPELSTVGILDAVRRSYHSANQPNIHLMIQQYGKGKSHFAIAIANFFQKPFQSPEVQGILSQVEKATSGKNQAISEGLKLFKQNQRHQHLLICLSGDIGGDIRKQFLQQLVKSLEASGIQDSLAQHICREPLRYLENLNPDNRVKAEKYLQSIGNSDGNLNTLIRLLKQNNPSVISTVKKLAVQITGFTPDFTADINIQAILEDLIKNHCTGENAHFQGILILFDELNRYLKAWAADDIGAGGTTLQNITNICENYKGKIALLSFTQIHPGQGVGISANAIPEYQKIATRLAPKNGTTYDNPASSLELVVDSLLLSKNQSSWETFTSRWNNTLRREAETAYERRIKIYKNKGWFFQEFYTHLSEGCFPLHPLTAYLLCNLDFTQDRTVIEFIKGYVKNFIATQPVENAEKPNYIYPIALVDTFLENFSNYPVYNQYKKAVDLVAGADNDDELMVIKALFIYEASGEKLTKPDREEHQEILIALTGLSKSRLQAALDKLEKERSLIYQQPEIKLYRFWGQINPKDIQEEIEEKIKSLTTSINDVVTYCGEINIQLRRITTKKC
;
A
#
# COMPACT_ATOMS: atom_id res chain seq x y z
N MET A 1 29.84 5.37 20.24
CA MET A 1 28.72 4.42 20.05
C MET A 1 28.31 4.45 18.59
N LEU A 2 28.15 3.30 17.96
CA LEU A 2 27.67 3.19 16.56
C LEU A 2 26.16 3.08 16.51
N LEU A 3 25.54 3.53 15.41
CA LEU A 3 24.08 3.46 15.25
C LEU A 3 23.55 2.03 15.31
N ASN A 4 24.27 1.03 14.78
CA ASN A 4 23.90 -0.40 14.85
C ASN A 4 23.85 -1.01 16.27
N GLN A 5 24.32 -0.28 17.29
CA GLN A 5 24.19 -0.64 18.69
C GLN A 5 22.89 -0.10 19.30
N LEU A 6 22.25 0.87 18.63
CA LEU A 6 21.07 1.58 19.11
C LEU A 6 19.80 1.22 18.32
N VAL A 7 19.91 1.21 16.99
CA VAL A 7 18.83 0.97 16.04
C VAL A 7 19.16 -0.25 15.18
N GLU A 8 18.14 -1.04 14.86
CA GLU A 8 18.21 -2.10 13.86
C GLU A 8 17.04 -2.00 12.87
N ILE A 9 17.20 -2.62 11.70
CA ILE A 9 16.15 -2.67 10.69
C ILE A 9 15.45 -4.02 10.78
N ASN A 10 14.13 -4.03 10.68
CA ASN A 10 13.33 -5.23 10.53
C ASN A 10 13.60 -5.88 9.15
N GLU A 11 14.68 -6.67 9.04
CA GLU A 11 15.16 -7.21 7.75
C GLU A 11 14.14 -8.14 7.07
N LYS A 12 13.36 -8.88 7.88
CA LYS A 12 12.29 -9.74 7.37
C LYS A 12 11.16 -8.92 6.76
N GLY A 13 10.85 -7.73 7.29
CA GLY A 13 9.73 -6.89 6.86
C GLY A 13 9.82 -6.42 5.41
N SER A 14 8.92 -6.82 4.51
CA SER A 14 8.85 -6.38 3.11
C SER A 14 7.40 -6.31 2.64
N ILE A 15 7.16 -5.65 1.50
CA ILE A 15 5.88 -5.70 0.80
C ILE A 15 6.12 -6.37 -0.54
N ALA A 16 5.56 -7.57 -0.73
CA ALA A 16 5.74 -8.33 -1.95
C ALA A 16 4.91 -7.74 -3.11
N SER A 17 5.45 -7.83 -4.33
CA SER A 17 4.75 -7.43 -5.55
C SER A 17 3.73 -8.48 -5.98
N SER A 18 2.53 -8.03 -6.38
CA SER A 18 1.51 -8.88 -7.02
C SER A 18 1.11 -10.11 -6.21
N VAL A 19 0.77 -9.90 -4.94
CA VAL A 19 0.34 -10.95 -4.01
C VAL A 19 -1.10 -11.39 -4.30
N ASN A 20 -1.37 -12.70 -4.24
CA ASN A 20 -2.73 -13.24 -4.31
C ASN A 20 -2.84 -14.53 -3.47
N PHE A 21 -4.07 -14.95 -3.16
CA PHE A 21 -4.32 -16.13 -2.32
C PHE A 21 -3.75 -17.44 -2.87
N GLY A 22 -3.50 -17.56 -4.18
CA GLY A 22 -2.86 -18.75 -4.75
C GLY A 22 -1.43 -18.97 -4.26
N MET A 23 -0.75 -17.93 -3.76
CA MET A 23 0.58 -18.06 -3.17
C MET A 23 0.59 -18.84 -1.85
N MET A 24 -0.57 -19.05 -1.21
CA MET A 24 -0.69 -19.87 -0.01
C MET A 24 -0.46 -21.38 -0.27
N ASP A 25 -0.60 -21.82 -1.53
CA ASP A 25 -0.40 -23.23 -1.91
C ASP A 25 1.08 -23.61 -1.95
N ASP A 26 1.97 -22.61 -2.05
CA ASP A 26 3.42 -22.78 -1.99
C ASP A 26 3.90 -22.50 -0.57
N SER A 27 4.25 -23.56 0.19
CA SER A 27 4.58 -23.42 1.62
C SER A 27 5.75 -22.48 1.90
N GLN A 28 6.75 -22.42 1.01
CA GLN A 28 7.90 -21.53 1.20
C GLN A 28 7.51 -20.07 0.95
N LYS A 29 6.78 -19.79 -0.14
CA LYS A 29 6.30 -18.43 -0.41
C LYS A 29 5.31 -17.96 0.65
N ASN A 30 4.40 -18.82 1.08
CA ASN A 30 3.43 -18.53 2.12
C ASN A 30 4.12 -18.12 3.43
N LEU A 31 5.09 -18.92 3.89
CA LEU A 31 5.87 -18.61 5.08
C LEU A 31 6.63 -17.29 4.94
N SER A 32 7.31 -17.09 3.81
CA SER A 32 8.03 -15.84 3.54
C SER A 32 7.11 -14.62 3.58
N LEU A 33 5.88 -14.72 3.07
CA LEU A 33 4.91 -13.64 3.12
C LEU A 33 4.43 -13.37 4.55
N CYS A 34 4.17 -14.42 5.35
CA CYS A 34 3.78 -14.27 6.76
C CYS A 34 4.89 -13.66 7.63
N GLU A 35 6.15 -14.04 7.40
CA GLU A 35 7.27 -13.47 8.14
C GLU A 35 7.63 -12.05 7.71
N SER A 36 7.26 -11.66 6.50
CA SER A 36 7.65 -10.38 5.92
C SER A 36 6.60 -9.30 5.96
N PHE A 37 5.31 -9.59 6.17
CA PHE A 37 4.32 -8.52 6.23
C PHE A 37 4.64 -7.52 7.36
N ILE A 38 4.71 -6.24 7.02
CA ILE A 38 5.01 -5.17 7.98
C ILE A 38 3.68 -4.70 8.59
N PHE A 39 3.45 -5.08 9.84
CA PHE A 39 2.34 -4.56 10.62
C PHE A 39 2.65 -3.16 11.12
N ASN A 40 1.64 -2.31 11.15
CA ASN A 40 1.65 -1.01 11.81
C ASN A 40 0.63 -0.94 12.96
N TYR A 41 0.89 -0.04 13.90
CA TYR A 41 0.03 0.22 15.05
C TYR A 41 0.14 1.67 15.56
N ASP A 42 -1.03 2.28 15.70
CA ASP A 42 -1.29 3.57 16.35
C ASP A 42 -2.23 3.31 17.54
N SER A 43 -1.78 3.63 18.76
CA SER A 43 -2.54 3.43 19.99
C SER A 43 -3.71 4.41 20.15
N THR A 44 -3.69 5.54 19.45
CA THR A 44 -4.73 6.57 19.50
C THR A 44 -5.86 6.29 18.51
N LYS A 45 -5.53 5.68 17.36
CA LYS A 45 -6.47 5.27 16.31
C LYS A 45 -6.24 3.81 15.88
N PRO A 46 -6.46 2.82 16.77
CA PRO A 46 -6.20 1.41 16.47
C PRO A 46 -6.95 0.91 15.23
N GLU A 47 -8.18 1.39 15.00
CA GLU A 47 -9.02 1.03 13.86
C GLU A 47 -8.41 1.45 12.50
N LEU A 48 -7.48 2.40 12.51
CA LEU A 48 -6.72 2.79 11.34
C LEU A 48 -5.38 2.03 11.24
N SER A 49 -5.17 0.98 12.01
CA SER A 49 -3.92 0.21 11.98
C SER A 49 -4.17 -1.24 11.60
N THR A 50 -3.22 -1.85 10.88
CA THR A 50 -3.30 -3.27 10.49
C THR A 50 -3.41 -4.21 11.70
N VAL A 51 -2.69 -3.92 12.80
CA VAL A 51 -2.84 -4.71 14.05
C VAL A 51 -4.23 -4.53 14.66
N GLY A 52 -4.76 -3.30 14.68
CA GLY A 52 -6.10 -3.06 15.23
C GLY A 52 -7.22 -3.63 14.35
N ILE A 53 -7.05 -3.69 13.03
CA ILE A 53 -7.96 -4.41 12.13
C ILE A 53 -7.90 -5.91 12.40
N LEU A 54 -6.71 -6.49 12.54
CA LEU A 54 -6.54 -7.90 12.90
C LEU A 54 -7.24 -8.22 14.23
N ASP A 55 -7.08 -7.37 15.25
CA ASP A 55 -7.79 -7.50 16.51
C ASP A 55 -9.31 -7.29 16.38
N ALA A 56 -9.77 -6.36 15.53
CA ALA A 56 -11.19 -6.16 15.29
C ALA A 56 -11.85 -7.40 14.69
N VAL A 57 -11.20 -8.05 13.71
CA VAL A 57 -11.68 -9.32 13.14
C VAL A 57 -11.66 -10.44 14.17
N ARG A 58 -10.64 -10.50 15.05
CA ARG A 58 -10.61 -11.44 16.18
C ARG A 58 -11.83 -11.24 17.09
N ARG A 59 -12.13 -9.99 17.44
CA ARG A 59 -13.24 -9.64 18.34
C ARG A 59 -14.61 -10.00 17.75
N SER A 60 -14.76 -10.10 16.44
CA SER A 60 -15.99 -10.57 15.77
C SER A 60 -16.45 -11.96 16.23
N TYR A 61 -15.55 -12.77 16.77
CA TYR A 61 -15.83 -14.12 17.27
C TYR A 61 -16.08 -14.19 18.78
N HIS A 62 -16.01 -13.07 19.51
CA HIS A 62 -16.18 -13.07 20.96
C HIS A 62 -17.64 -13.12 21.40
N SER A 63 -18.53 -12.41 20.71
CA SER A 63 -19.96 -12.38 21.05
C SER A 63 -20.84 -11.89 19.89
N ALA A 64 -22.14 -12.11 20.01
CA ALA A 64 -23.12 -11.66 19.02
C ALA A 64 -23.26 -10.13 18.94
N ASN A 65 -22.73 -9.37 19.91
CA ASN A 65 -22.79 -7.91 19.93
C ASN A 65 -21.63 -7.27 19.15
N GLN A 66 -20.64 -8.04 18.74
CA GLN A 66 -19.49 -7.53 17.99
C GLN A 66 -19.82 -7.47 16.49
N PRO A 67 -19.36 -6.42 15.79
CA PRO A 67 -19.48 -6.37 14.34
C PRO A 67 -18.56 -7.42 13.69
N ASN A 68 -19.01 -7.95 12.56
CA ASN A 68 -18.34 -9.06 11.86
C ASN A 68 -18.33 -8.89 10.34
N ILE A 69 -18.78 -7.76 9.83
CA ILE A 69 -18.59 -7.35 8.43
C ILE A 69 -17.62 -6.17 8.45
N HIS A 70 -16.49 -6.35 7.79
CA HIS A 70 -15.37 -5.43 7.81
C HIS A 70 -14.99 -5.05 6.37
N LEU A 71 -14.63 -3.79 6.18
CA LEU A 71 -14.20 -3.27 4.89
C LEU A 71 -12.92 -2.45 5.07
N MET A 72 -11.86 -2.84 4.38
CA MET A 72 -10.61 -2.09 4.31
C MET A 72 -10.50 -1.38 2.96
N ILE A 73 -10.44 -0.06 2.98
CA ILE A 73 -10.31 0.80 1.79
C ILE A 73 -8.88 1.32 1.75
N GLN A 74 -8.08 0.95 0.75
CA GLN A 74 -6.69 1.41 0.66
C GLN A 74 -6.20 1.40 -0.80
N GLN A 75 -5.37 2.38 -1.18
CA GLN A 75 -4.89 2.51 -2.56
C GLN A 75 -3.99 1.32 -3.01
N TYR A 76 -3.74 1.21 -4.32
CA TYR A 76 -2.85 0.19 -4.88
C TYR A 76 -1.42 0.31 -4.33
N GLY A 77 -0.72 -0.82 -4.22
CA GLY A 77 0.68 -0.86 -3.76
C GLY A 77 0.87 -0.71 -2.24
N LYS A 78 -0.22 -0.63 -1.46
CA LYS A 78 -0.19 -0.44 0.00
C LYS A 78 -0.21 -1.72 0.85
N GLY A 79 0.00 -2.88 0.23
CA GLY A 79 0.08 -4.17 0.94
C GLY A 79 -1.25 -4.86 1.30
N LYS A 80 -2.40 -4.41 0.80
CA LYS A 80 -3.74 -5.05 1.05
C LYS A 80 -3.74 -6.58 0.90
N SER A 81 -3.32 -7.09 -0.27
CA SER A 81 -3.33 -8.53 -0.55
C SER A 81 -2.31 -9.30 0.29
N HIS A 82 -1.19 -8.65 0.65
CA HIS A 82 -0.20 -9.21 1.57
C HIS A 82 -0.78 -9.32 2.99
N PHE A 83 -1.50 -8.30 3.45
CA PHE A 83 -2.23 -8.33 4.71
C PHE A 83 -3.34 -9.39 4.72
N ALA A 84 -4.06 -9.55 3.61
CA ALA A 84 -5.07 -10.59 3.46
C ALA A 84 -4.51 -12.00 3.66
N ILE A 85 -3.30 -12.29 3.14
CA ILE A 85 -2.59 -13.56 3.38
C ILE A 85 -2.14 -13.71 4.83
N ALA A 86 -1.66 -12.63 5.46
CA ALA A 86 -1.30 -12.65 6.88
C ALA A 86 -2.52 -13.00 7.76
N ILE A 87 -3.66 -12.35 7.53
CA ILE A 87 -4.92 -12.66 8.22
C ILE A 87 -5.37 -14.10 7.93
N ALA A 88 -5.36 -14.52 6.67
CA ALA A 88 -5.72 -15.88 6.26
C ALA A 88 -4.97 -16.92 7.10
N ASN A 89 -3.64 -16.83 7.14
CA ASN A 89 -2.80 -17.75 7.90
C ASN A 89 -3.02 -17.62 9.42
N PHE A 90 -3.18 -16.41 9.94
CA PHE A 90 -3.45 -16.20 11.36
C PHE A 90 -4.70 -16.96 11.84
N PHE A 91 -5.77 -16.96 11.07
CA PHE A 91 -7.03 -17.63 11.43
C PHE A 91 -7.05 -19.12 11.07
N GLN A 92 -6.42 -19.51 9.95
CA GLN A 92 -6.46 -20.88 9.43
C GLN A 92 -5.44 -21.83 10.06
N LYS A 93 -4.24 -21.36 10.45
CA LYS A 93 -3.14 -22.21 10.90
C LYS A 93 -3.10 -22.33 12.44
N PRO A 94 -2.55 -23.43 13.00
CA PRO A 94 -2.42 -23.59 14.45
C PRO A 94 -1.38 -22.62 15.03
N PHE A 95 -1.46 -22.36 16.34
CA PHE A 95 -0.54 -21.45 17.04
C PHE A 95 0.94 -21.76 16.79
N GLN A 96 1.32 -23.05 16.84
CA GLN A 96 2.71 -23.48 16.69
C GLN A 96 3.23 -23.43 15.25
N SER A 97 2.40 -23.10 14.27
CA SER A 97 2.85 -23.03 12.87
C SER A 97 3.87 -21.91 12.67
N PRO A 98 4.91 -22.13 11.83
CA PRO A 98 5.89 -21.10 11.49
C PRO A 98 5.24 -19.81 10.98
N GLU A 99 4.17 -19.92 10.19
CA GLU A 99 3.43 -18.77 9.65
C GLU A 99 2.81 -17.91 10.75
N VAL A 100 2.12 -18.53 11.72
CA VAL A 100 1.50 -17.78 12.84
C VAL A 100 2.56 -17.18 13.75
N GLN A 101 3.67 -17.89 13.99
CA GLN A 101 4.78 -17.35 14.78
C GLN A 101 5.43 -16.15 14.08
N GLY A 102 5.61 -16.22 12.76
CA GLY A 102 6.09 -15.10 11.95
C GLY A 102 5.18 -13.88 12.06
N ILE A 103 3.86 -14.07 11.91
CA ILE A 103 2.86 -13.00 12.03
C ILE A 103 2.88 -12.38 13.44
N LEU A 104 2.84 -13.20 14.49
CA LEU A 104 2.85 -12.72 15.87
C LEU A 104 4.13 -11.95 16.20
N SER A 105 5.28 -12.39 15.68
CA SER A 105 6.54 -11.65 15.82
C SER A 105 6.48 -10.27 15.17
N GLN A 106 5.85 -10.14 14.00
CA GLN A 106 5.68 -8.85 13.34
C GLN A 106 4.67 -7.95 14.07
N VAL A 107 3.60 -8.52 14.63
CA VAL A 107 2.65 -7.80 15.50
C VAL A 107 3.33 -7.29 16.77
N GLU A 108 4.17 -8.11 17.40
CA GLU A 108 4.93 -7.75 18.59
C GLU A 108 5.88 -6.58 18.31
N LYS A 109 6.60 -6.60 17.18
CA LYS A 109 7.44 -5.48 16.74
C LYS A 109 6.63 -4.20 16.53
N ALA A 110 5.49 -4.28 15.85
CA ALA A 110 4.63 -3.13 15.58
C ALA A 110 4.03 -2.49 16.85
N THR A 111 3.84 -3.28 17.90
CA THR A 111 3.20 -2.88 19.16
C THR A 111 4.17 -2.64 20.31
N SER A 112 5.46 -2.96 20.11
CA SER A 112 6.53 -2.77 21.10
C SER A 112 6.61 -1.31 21.56
N GLY A 113 6.70 -1.10 22.88
CA GLY A 113 6.70 0.23 23.48
C GLY A 113 5.38 1.02 23.39
N LYS A 114 4.36 0.50 22.70
CA LYS A 114 3.09 1.20 22.44
C LYS A 114 1.91 0.54 23.17
N ASN A 115 1.68 -0.74 22.96
CA ASN A 115 0.57 -1.48 23.58
C ASN A 115 0.84 -2.99 23.56
N GLN A 116 1.42 -3.52 24.63
CA GLN A 116 1.69 -4.96 24.71
C GLN A 116 0.42 -5.80 24.87
N ALA A 117 -0.64 -5.23 25.46
CA ALA A 117 -1.88 -5.95 25.74
C ALA A 117 -2.61 -6.45 24.47
N ILE A 118 -2.56 -5.70 23.36
CA ILE A 118 -3.17 -6.16 22.10
C ILE A 118 -2.41 -7.35 21.49
N SER A 119 -1.07 -7.34 21.54
CA SER A 119 -0.23 -8.45 21.09
C SER A 119 -0.45 -9.69 21.94
N GLU A 120 -0.48 -9.53 23.27
CA GLU A 120 -0.81 -10.61 24.20
C GLU A 120 -2.22 -11.15 23.97
N GLY A 121 -3.20 -10.29 23.74
CA GLY A 121 -4.58 -10.69 23.43
C GLY A 121 -4.69 -11.53 22.15
N LEU A 122 -3.94 -11.16 21.10
CA LEU A 122 -3.85 -11.92 19.85
C LEU A 122 -3.15 -13.28 20.06
N LYS A 123 -2.07 -13.29 20.85
CA LYS A 123 -1.33 -14.52 21.20
C LYS A 123 -2.20 -15.48 22.01
N LEU A 124 -2.87 -15.00 23.05
CA LEU A 124 -3.76 -15.79 23.90
C LEU A 124 -4.94 -16.36 23.12
N PHE A 125 -5.50 -15.60 22.18
CA PHE A 125 -6.55 -16.10 21.29
C PHE A 125 -6.11 -17.31 20.48
N LYS A 126 -4.87 -17.30 19.95
CA LYS A 126 -4.30 -18.44 19.23
C LYS A 126 -3.93 -19.61 20.14
N GLN A 127 -3.42 -19.34 21.34
CA GLN A 127 -3.04 -20.38 22.29
C GLN A 127 -4.24 -21.14 22.86
N ASN A 128 -5.32 -20.42 23.16
CA ASN A 128 -6.54 -20.98 23.76
C ASN A 128 -7.51 -21.54 22.71
N GLN A 129 -7.14 -21.49 21.43
CA GLN A 129 -7.94 -21.97 20.33
C GLN A 129 -7.97 -23.49 20.27
N ARG A 130 -9.13 -24.07 20.54
CA ARG A 130 -9.34 -25.52 20.39
C ARG A 130 -9.34 -25.95 18.92
N HIS A 131 -9.90 -25.12 18.05
CA HIS A 131 -10.07 -25.38 16.62
C HIS A 131 -9.67 -24.15 15.81
N GLN A 132 -9.19 -24.34 14.58
CA GLN A 132 -8.89 -23.24 13.66
C GLN A 132 -10.17 -22.75 12.98
N HIS A 133 -10.07 -21.65 12.23
CA HIS A 133 -11.20 -21.13 11.45
C HIS A 133 -11.23 -21.78 10.07
N LEU A 134 -12.43 -22.04 9.56
CA LEU A 134 -12.62 -22.37 8.16
C LEU A 134 -12.45 -21.11 7.32
N LEU A 135 -11.43 -21.09 6.47
CA LEU A 135 -11.11 -19.93 5.63
C LEU A 135 -11.72 -20.09 4.23
N ILE A 136 -12.33 -19.03 3.72
CA ILE A 136 -12.83 -18.93 2.34
C ILE A 136 -12.28 -17.66 1.71
N CYS A 137 -11.42 -17.81 0.71
CA CYS A 137 -10.72 -16.71 0.03
C CYS A 137 -11.35 -16.41 -1.34
N LEU A 138 -12.02 -15.27 -1.47
CA LEU A 138 -12.62 -14.77 -2.70
C LEU A 138 -11.76 -13.66 -3.31
N SER A 139 -11.76 -13.56 -4.64
CA SER A 139 -11.02 -12.52 -5.36
C SER A 139 -11.82 -12.02 -6.56
N GLY A 140 -11.96 -10.69 -6.65
CA GLY A 140 -12.62 -10.03 -7.78
C GLY A 140 -11.83 -10.06 -9.09
N ASP A 141 -10.57 -10.52 -9.07
CA ASP A 141 -9.72 -10.56 -10.25
C ASP A 141 -10.02 -11.72 -11.20
N ILE A 142 -10.56 -12.83 -10.68
CA ILE A 142 -10.85 -14.04 -11.45
C ILE A 142 -12.02 -13.81 -12.43
N GLY A 143 -12.91 -12.85 -12.12
CA GLY A 143 -14.12 -12.58 -12.88
C GLY A 143 -15.13 -13.73 -12.85
N GLY A 144 -16.27 -13.55 -13.51
CA GLY A 144 -17.33 -14.56 -13.59
C GLY A 144 -18.17 -14.71 -12.33
N ASP A 145 -18.78 -15.89 -12.17
CA ASP A 145 -19.76 -16.17 -11.13
C ASP A 145 -19.09 -16.42 -9.76
N ILE A 146 -19.29 -15.51 -8.81
CA ILE A 146 -18.73 -15.62 -7.44
C ILE A 146 -19.22 -16.87 -6.71
N ARG A 147 -20.39 -17.44 -7.05
CA ARG A 147 -20.87 -18.72 -6.48
C ARG A 147 -19.92 -19.84 -6.80
N LYS A 148 -19.44 -19.90 -8.05
CA LYS A 148 -18.54 -20.94 -8.52
C LYS A 148 -17.20 -20.82 -7.80
N GLN A 149 -16.67 -19.59 -7.68
CA GLN A 149 -15.46 -19.34 -6.90
C GLN A 149 -15.64 -19.75 -5.43
N PHE A 150 -16.75 -19.36 -4.80
CA PHE A 150 -17.06 -19.70 -3.41
C PHE A 150 -17.08 -21.23 -3.20
N LEU A 151 -17.80 -21.97 -4.05
CA LEU A 151 -17.90 -23.42 -3.93
C LEU A 151 -16.54 -24.10 -4.13
N GLN A 152 -15.75 -23.65 -5.11
CA GLN A 152 -14.40 -24.17 -5.33
C GLN A 152 -13.50 -23.98 -4.11
N GLN A 153 -13.50 -22.78 -3.53
CA GLN A 153 -12.68 -22.46 -2.36
C GLN A 153 -13.16 -23.21 -1.11
N LEU A 154 -14.47 -23.37 -0.96
CA LEU A 154 -15.04 -24.13 0.14
C LEU A 154 -14.68 -25.61 0.06
N VAL A 155 -14.80 -26.25 -1.11
CA VAL A 155 -14.35 -27.64 -1.32
C VAL A 155 -12.88 -27.78 -0.94
N LYS A 156 -12.03 -26.91 -1.48
CA LYS A 156 -10.59 -26.93 -1.19
C LYS A 156 -10.29 -26.83 0.31
N SER A 157 -10.97 -25.92 1.03
CA SER A 157 -10.78 -25.73 2.47
C SER A 157 -11.31 -26.89 3.32
N LEU A 158 -12.42 -27.51 2.92
CA LEU A 158 -12.98 -28.67 3.61
C LEU A 158 -12.13 -29.92 3.41
N GLU A 159 -11.66 -30.17 2.19
CA GLU A 159 -10.74 -31.28 1.86
C GLU A 159 -9.43 -31.16 2.64
N ALA A 160 -8.84 -29.96 2.71
CA ALA A 160 -7.65 -29.69 3.50
C ALA A 160 -7.86 -29.94 5.01
N SER A 161 -9.11 -29.95 5.47
CA SER A 161 -9.51 -30.22 6.86
C SER A 161 -10.03 -31.65 7.06
N GLY A 162 -9.95 -32.52 6.04
CA GLY A 162 -10.41 -33.92 6.09
C GLY A 162 -11.94 -34.09 6.07
N ILE A 163 -12.70 -33.06 5.69
CA ILE A 163 -14.17 -33.09 5.61
C ILE A 163 -14.57 -33.27 4.15
N GLN A 164 -15.09 -34.44 3.77
CA GLN A 164 -15.43 -34.74 2.37
C GLN A 164 -16.93 -34.65 2.05
N ASP A 165 -17.82 -34.81 3.03
CA ASP A 165 -19.25 -35.05 2.76
C ASP A 165 -20.18 -33.83 2.94
N SER A 166 -19.76 -32.76 3.61
CA SER A 166 -20.66 -31.67 4.03
C SER A 166 -21.27 -30.87 2.86
N LEU A 167 -20.53 -30.70 1.77
CA LEU A 167 -21.01 -29.96 0.60
C LEU A 167 -21.87 -30.82 -0.35
N ALA A 168 -21.69 -32.13 -0.29
CA ALA A 168 -22.24 -33.05 -1.27
C ALA A 168 -23.77 -33.09 -1.22
N GLN A 169 -24.38 -32.92 -0.04
CA GLN A 169 -25.83 -32.81 0.11
C GLN A 169 -26.41 -31.61 -0.66
N HIS A 170 -25.75 -30.45 -0.57
CA HIS A 170 -26.21 -29.24 -1.25
C HIS A 170 -26.02 -29.30 -2.76
N ILE A 171 -24.92 -29.93 -3.22
CA ILE A 171 -24.62 -30.08 -4.65
C ILE A 171 -25.48 -31.18 -5.30
N CYS A 172 -25.84 -32.25 -4.59
CA CYS A 172 -26.65 -33.36 -5.11
C CYS A 172 -28.16 -33.04 -5.19
N ARG A 173 -28.64 -31.99 -4.51
CA ARG A 173 -30.07 -31.67 -4.40
C ARG A 173 -30.75 -31.39 -5.74
N GLU A 174 -30.22 -30.48 -6.54
CA GLU A 174 -30.82 -30.12 -7.83
C GLU A 174 -30.70 -31.23 -8.89
N PRO A 175 -29.54 -31.92 -9.03
CA PRO A 175 -29.46 -33.11 -9.87
C PRO A 175 -30.49 -34.18 -9.46
N LEU A 176 -30.70 -34.40 -8.16
CA LEU A 176 -31.69 -35.34 -7.65
C LEU A 176 -33.11 -34.91 -8.02
N ARG A 177 -33.46 -33.64 -7.76
CA ARG A 177 -34.78 -33.07 -8.12
C ARG A 177 -35.05 -33.17 -9.61
N TYR A 178 -34.03 -32.93 -10.45
CA TYR A 178 -34.13 -33.07 -11.89
C TYR A 178 -34.48 -34.51 -12.30
N LEU A 179 -33.76 -35.52 -11.78
CA LEU A 179 -34.04 -36.92 -12.09
C LEU A 179 -35.40 -37.39 -11.57
N GLU A 180 -35.79 -36.97 -10.36
CA GLU A 180 -37.08 -37.33 -9.77
C GLU A 180 -38.27 -36.76 -10.54
N ASN A 181 -38.13 -35.56 -11.12
CA ASN A 181 -39.18 -34.88 -11.89
C ASN A 181 -39.21 -35.23 -13.39
N LEU A 182 -38.37 -36.16 -13.87
CA LEU A 182 -38.46 -36.63 -15.25
C LEU A 182 -39.82 -37.30 -15.52
N ASN A 183 -40.50 -36.87 -16.59
CA ASN A 183 -41.72 -37.52 -17.06
C ASN A 183 -41.44 -38.96 -17.59
N PRO A 184 -42.47 -39.82 -17.74
CA PRO A 184 -42.27 -41.21 -18.13
C PRO A 184 -41.49 -41.39 -19.44
N ASP A 185 -41.77 -40.58 -20.47
CA ASP A 185 -41.10 -40.65 -21.76
C ASP A 185 -39.61 -40.28 -21.67
N ASN A 186 -39.29 -39.25 -20.89
CA ASN A 186 -37.92 -38.82 -20.65
C ASN A 186 -37.16 -39.81 -19.77
N ARG A 187 -37.82 -40.53 -18.86
CA ARG A 187 -37.20 -41.64 -18.11
C ARG A 187 -36.83 -42.80 -19.03
N VAL A 188 -37.66 -43.14 -20.02
CA VAL A 188 -37.31 -44.18 -21.01
C VAL A 188 -36.13 -43.73 -21.88
N LYS A 189 -36.10 -42.46 -22.31
CA LYS A 189 -34.96 -41.90 -23.06
C LYS A 189 -33.68 -41.89 -22.24
N ALA A 190 -33.78 -41.50 -20.97
CA ALA A 190 -32.67 -41.52 -20.01
C ALA A 190 -32.08 -42.92 -19.88
N GLU A 191 -32.93 -43.93 -19.68
CA GLU A 191 -32.50 -45.32 -19.49
C GLU A 191 -31.83 -45.89 -20.75
N LYS A 192 -32.40 -45.63 -21.94
CA LYS A 192 -31.77 -46.01 -23.22
C LYS A 192 -30.41 -45.35 -23.40
N TYR A 193 -30.27 -44.08 -23.02
CA TYR A 193 -28.99 -43.39 -23.09
C TYR A 193 -27.95 -44.02 -22.16
N LEU A 194 -28.31 -44.27 -20.89
CA LEU A 194 -27.41 -44.90 -19.91
C LEU A 194 -26.94 -46.29 -20.37
N GLN A 195 -27.83 -47.06 -20.99
CA GLN A 195 -27.48 -48.34 -21.62
C GLN A 195 -26.51 -48.16 -22.80
N SER A 196 -26.77 -47.17 -23.67
CA SER A 196 -25.94 -46.93 -24.87
C SER A 196 -24.50 -46.53 -24.54
N ILE A 197 -24.27 -45.89 -23.38
CA ILE A 197 -22.94 -45.48 -22.92
C ILE A 197 -22.30 -46.50 -21.99
N GLY A 198 -22.98 -47.62 -21.69
CA GLY A 198 -22.50 -48.63 -20.75
C GLY A 198 -22.19 -48.06 -19.36
N ASN A 199 -23.09 -47.22 -18.83
CA ASN A 199 -22.82 -46.44 -17.63
C ASN A 199 -22.37 -47.30 -16.44
N SER A 200 -21.18 -47.04 -15.91
CA SER A 200 -20.58 -47.79 -14.79
C SER A 200 -21.35 -47.63 -13.48
N ASP A 201 -22.06 -46.51 -13.30
CA ASP A 201 -22.82 -46.21 -12.09
C ASP A 201 -24.24 -46.81 -12.10
N GLY A 202 -24.57 -47.59 -13.14
CA GLY A 202 -25.84 -48.30 -13.28
C GLY A 202 -26.97 -47.51 -13.95
N ASN A 203 -28.21 -47.92 -13.64
CA ASN A 203 -29.45 -47.39 -14.22
C ASN A 203 -29.94 -46.10 -13.54
N LEU A 204 -31.02 -45.51 -14.05
CA LEU A 204 -31.58 -44.25 -13.53
C LEU A 204 -31.89 -44.31 -12.03
N ASN A 205 -32.44 -45.42 -11.54
CA ASN A 205 -32.74 -45.61 -10.11
C ASN A 205 -31.47 -45.68 -9.25
N THR A 206 -30.38 -46.22 -9.81
CA THR A 206 -29.09 -46.28 -9.13
C THR A 206 -28.49 -44.88 -9.00
N LEU A 207 -28.56 -44.06 -10.05
CA LEU A 207 -28.16 -42.65 -10.00
C LEU A 207 -28.96 -41.86 -8.95
N ILE A 208 -30.29 -42.03 -8.89
CA ILE A 208 -31.14 -41.40 -7.86
C ILE A 208 -30.72 -41.85 -6.46
N ARG A 209 -30.45 -43.15 -6.26
CA ARG A 209 -29.99 -43.67 -4.97
C ARG A 209 -28.63 -43.09 -4.57
N LEU A 210 -27.67 -43.01 -5.51
CA LEU A 210 -26.34 -42.45 -5.27
C LEU A 210 -26.42 -40.96 -4.92
N LEU A 211 -27.26 -40.19 -5.60
CA LEU A 211 -27.51 -38.79 -5.24
C LEU A 211 -28.19 -38.64 -3.86
N LYS A 212 -29.12 -39.53 -3.49
CA LYS A 212 -29.72 -39.58 -2.13
C LYS A 212 -28.70 -39.94 -1.05
N GLN A 213 -27.64 -40.64 -1.41
CA GLN A 213 -26.50 -40.94 -0.55
C GLN A 213 -25.43 -39.83 -0.61
N ASN A 214 -25.77 -38.65 -1.15
CA ASN A 214 -24.88 -37.50 -1.31
C ASN A 214 -23.59 -37.83 -2.09
N ASN A 215 -23.65 -38.71 -3.10
CA ASN A 215 -22.49 -39.01 -3.93
C ASN A 215 -22.45 -38.05 -5.15
N PRO A 216 -21.52 -37.08 -5.21
CA PRO A 216 -21.47 -36.09 -6.30
C PRO A 216 -20.84 -36.62 -7.59
N SER A 217 -20.18 -37.79 -7.57
CA SER A 217 -19.47 -38.35 -8.75
C SER A 217 -20.40 -38.56 -9.96
N VAL A 218 -21.66 -38.89 -9.69
CA VAL A 218 -22.68 -39.15 -10.71
C VAL A 218 -23.22 -37.89 -11.39
N ILE A 219 -22.95 -36.69 -10.86
CA ILE A 219 -23.51 -35.43 -11.39
C ILE A 219 -23.05 -35.16 -12.83
N SER A 220 -21.81 -35.55 -13.17
CA SER A 220 -21.31 -35.44 -14.54
C SER A 220 -22.14 -36.26 -15.53
N THR A 221 -22.52 -37.47 -15.13
CA THR A 221 -23.42 -38.37 -15.86
C THR A 221 -24.82 -37.78 -15.97
N VAL A 222 -25.35 -37.18 -14.90
CA VAL A 222 -26.65 -36.50 -14.92
C VAL A 222 -26.66 -35.31 -15.88
N LYS A 223 -25.59 -34.51 -15.95
CA LYS A 223 -25.47 -33.41 -16.92
C LYS A 223 -25.50 -33.92 -18.36
N LYS A 224 -24.74 -34.97 -18.68
CA LYS A 224 -24.72 -35.59 -20.01
C LYS A 224 -26.09 -36.15 -20.40
N LEU A 225 -26.75 -36.82 -19.46
CA LEU A 225 -28.10 -37.34 -19.63
C LEU A 225 -29.12 -36.21 -19.89
N ALA A 226 -29.02 -35.10 -19.16
CA ALA A 226 -29.90 -33.96 -19.36
C ALA A 226 -29.73 -33.34 -20.76
N VAL A 227 -28.49 -33.18 -21.24
CA VAL A 227 -28.19 -32.72 -22.61
C VAL A 227 -28.86 -33.63 -23.64
N GLN A 228 -28.83 -34.95 -23.43
CA GLN A 228 -29.44 -35.88 -24.37
C GLN A 228 -30.98 -35.81 -24.39
N ILE A 229 -31.60 -35.50 -23.26
CA ILE A 229 -33.06 -35.42 -23.14
C ILE A 229 -33.59 -34.08 -23.66
N THR A 230 -32.89 -32.98 -23.33
CA THR A 230 -33.42 -31.63 -23.51
C THR A 230 -32.62 -30.77 -24.49
N GLY A 231 -31.42 -31.21 -24.91
CA GLY A 231 -30.54 -30.48 -25.83
C GLY A 231 -29.68 -29.40 -25.16
N PHE A 232 -29.79 -29.20 -23.84
CA PHE A 232 -29.04 -28.17 -23.11
C PHE A 232 -28.35 -28.75 -21.87
N THR A 233 -27.23 -28.15 -21.45
CA THR A 233 -26.55 -28.55 -20.20
C THR A 233 -27.16 -27.76 -19.03
N PRO A 234 -27.82 -28.41 -18.06
CA PRO A 234 -28.33 -27.70 -16.89
C PRO A 234 -27.17 -27.21 -16.02
N ASP A 235 -27.26 -25.96 -15.56
CA ASP A 235 -26.40 -25.46 -14.49
C ASP A 235 -27.00 -25.82 -13.13
N PHE A 236 -26.77 -27.05 -12.68
CA PHE A 236 -27.19 -27.51 -11.34
C PHE A 236 -26.55 -26.72 -10.20
N THR A 237 -25.59 -25.83 -10.48
CA THR A 237 -24.98 -24.95 -9.47
C THR A 237 -25.64 -23.57 -9.38
N ALA A 238 -26.51 -23.20 -10.32
CA ALA A 238 -27.16 -21.89 -10.37
C ALA A 238 -28.11 -21.63 -9.18
N ASP A 239 -28.81 -22.67 -8.71
CA ASP A 239 -29.76 -22.60 -7.58
C ASP A 239 -29.13 -22.99 -6.23
N ILE A 240 -27.81 -23.18 -6.18
CA ILE A 240 -27.13 -23.50 -4.92
C ILE A 240 -27.23 -22.31 -3.97
N ASN A 241 -27.94 -22.52 -2.87
CA ASN A 241 -28.13 -21.53 -1.84
C ASN A 241 -26.90 -21.47 -0.91
N ILE A 242 -26.01 -20.51 -1.15
CA ILE A 242 -24.82 -20.24 -0.34
C ILE A 242 -25.18 -19.95 1.13
N GLN A 243 -26.30 -19.28 1.38
CA GLN A 243 -26.78 -19.03 2.74
C GLN A 243 -27.07 -20.34 3.48
N ALA A 244 -27.75 -21.29 2.83
CA ALA A 244 -28.05 -22.60 3.42
C ALA A 244 -26.79 -23.44 3.67
N ILE A 245 -25.81 -23.41 2.75
CA ILE A 245 -24.52 -24.11 2.92
C ILE A 245 -23.77 -23.58 4.14
N LEU A 246 -23.61 -22.26 4.24
CA LEU A 246 -22.90 -21.66 5.37
C LEU A 246 -23.62 -21.91 6.69
N GLU A 247 -24.96 -21.86 6.70
CA GLU A 247 -25.77 -22.18 7.86
C GLU A 247 -25.55 -23.64 8.34
N ASP A 248 -25.54 -24.60 7.40
CA ASP A 248 -25.29 -26.00 7.71
C ASP A 248 -23.88 -26.21 8.26
N LEU A 249 -22.86 -25.60 7.64
CA LEU A 249 -21.48 -25.64 8.12
C LEU A 249 -21.34 -25.07 9.54
N ILE A 250 -22.00 -23.94 9.83
CA ILE A 250 -21.93 -23.32 11.16
C ILE A 250 -22.57 -24.23 12.22
N LYS A 251 -23.72 -24.83 11.92
CA LYS A 251 -24.45 -25.70 12.85
C LYS A 251 -23.72 -27.02 13.08
N ASN A 252 -23.20 -27.64 12.03
CA ASN A 252 -22.64 -28.99 12.08
C ASN A 252 -21.14 -29.01 12.39
N HIS A 253 -20.41 -27.95 12.02
CA HIS A 253 -18.94 -27.92 12.13
C HIS A 253 -18.36 -26.76 12.94
N CYS A 254 -19.14 -25.72 13.30
CA CYS A 254 -18.65 -24.62 14.14
C CYS A 254 -19.27 -24.56 15.54
N THR A 255 -20.24 -25.43 15.84
CA THR A 255 -21.05 -25.38 17.06
C THR A 255 -21.17 -26.76 17.69
N GLY A 256 -21.30 -26.82 19.01
CA GLY A 256 -21.46 -28.07 19.76
C GLY A 256 -20.15 -28.81 20.05
N GLU A 257 -20.27 -30.00 20.63
CA GLU A 257 -19.13 -30.81 21.08
C GLU A 257 -18.30 -31.39 19.93
N ASN A 258 -18.93 -31.57 18.76
CA ASN A 258 -18.32 -32.07 17.53
C ASN A 258 -17.84 -30.94 16.59
N ALA A 259 -17.66 -29.72 17.11
CA ALA A 259 -17.14 -28.62 16.31
C ALA A 259 -15.75 -28.97 15.75
N HIS A 260 -15.58 -28.79 14.45
CA HIS A 260 -14.29 -28.96 13.76
C HIS A 260 -13.57 -27.63 13.60
N PHE A 261 -14.32 -26.53 13.58
CA PHE A 261 -13.83 -25.17 13.43
C PHE A 261 -14.35 -24.27 14.55
N GLN A 262 -13.61 -23.22 14.90
CA GLN A 262 -14.11 -22.22 15.85
C GLN A 262 -15.16 -21.29 15.22
N GLY A 263 -15.03 -21.07 13.91
CA GLY A 263 -15.90 -20.22 13.10
C GLY A 263 -15.43 -20.19 11.65
N ILE A 264 -16.10 -19.38 10.84
CA ILE A 264 -15.80 -19.18 9.41
C ILE A 264 -15.22 -17.78 9.21
N LEU A 265 -14.16 -17.65 8.42
CA LEU A 265 -13.64 -16.36 7.97
C LEU A 265 -13.72 -16.30 6.44
N ILE A 266 -14.42 -15.30 5.92
CA ILE A 266 -14.46 -15.00 4.50
C ILE A 266 -13.58 -13.78 4.24
N LEU A 267 -12.58 -13.93 3.38
CA LEU A 267 -11.75 -12.83 2.90
C LEU A 267 -12.10 -12.55 1.45
N PHE A 268 -12.34 -11.28 1.11
CA PHE A 268 -12.66 -10.89 -0.26
C PHE A 268 -11.69 -9.81 -0.75
N ASP A 269 -10.72 -10.20 -1.57
CA ASP A 269 -9.79 -9.27 -2.20
C ASP A 269 -10.33 -8.68 -3.51
N GLU A 270 -9.91 -7.46 -3.85
CA GLU A 270 -10.33 -6.72 -5.05
C GLU A 270 -11.87 -6.58 -5.21
N LEU A 271 -12.56 -6.23 -4.12
CA LEU A 271 -14.02 -6.07 -4.08
C LEU A 271 -14.55 -5.08 -5.12
N ASN A 272 -13.86 -3.95 -5.34
CA ASN A 272 -14.29 -2.94 -6.32
C ASN A 272 -14.40 -3.50 -7.74
N ARG A 273 -13.45 -4.37 -8.11
CA ARG A 273 -13.42 -4.99 -9.44
C ARG A 273 -14.61 -5.93 -9.61
N TYR A 274 -14.89 -6.73 -8.59
CA TYR A 274 -16.09 -7.58 -8.56
C TYR A 274 -17.38 -6.75 -8.63
N LEU A 275 -17.52 -5.71 -7.81
CA LEU A 275 -18.76 -4.91 -7.77
C LEU A 275 -19.05 -4.20 -9.10
N LYS A 276 -18.01 -3.79 -9.84
CA LYS A 276 -18.16 -3.27 -11.21
C LYS A 276 -18.66 -4.32 -12.18
N ALA A 277 -18.12 -5.54 -12.12
CA ALA A 277 -18.59 -6.66 -12.93
C ALA A 277 -20.05 -7.02 -12.59
N TRP A 278 -20.38 -7.07 -11.30
CA TRP A 278 -21.74 -7.33 -10.81
C TRP A 278 -22.74 -6.26 -11.24
N ALA A 279 -22.36 -4.99 -11.25
CA ALA A 279 -23.25 -3.93 -11.73
C ALA A 279 -23.45 -3.93 -13.26
N ALA A 280 -22.56 -4.57 -14.01
CA ALA A 280 -22.68 -4.73 -15.46
C ALA A 280 -23.50 -5.97 -15.84
N ASP A 281 -23.34 -7.08 -15.11
CA ASP A 281 -24.07 -8.34 -15.28
C ASP A 281 -24.23 -9.00 -13.91
N ASP A 282 -25.35 -8.73 -13.24
CA ASP A 282 -25.61 -9.21 -11.88
C ASP A 282 -25.80 -10.73 -11.87
N ILE A 283 -26.55 -11.29 -12.83
CA ILE A 283 -26.81 -12.72 -12.96
C ILE A 283 -25.49 -13.47 -13.21
N GLY A 284 -24.69 -13.02 -14.18
CA GLY A 284 -23.42 -13.66 -14.54
C GLY A 284 -22.34 -13.53 -13.46
N ALA A 285 -22.38 -12.46 -12.66
CA ALA A 285 -21.47 -12.28 -11.53
C ALA A 285 -21.86 -13.08 -10.27
N GLY A 286 -23.03 -13.74 -10.26
CA GLY A 286 -23.47 -14.61 -9.18
C GLY A 286 -24.66 -14.09 -8.36
N GLY A 287 -25.37 -13.09 -8.88
CA GLY A 287 -26.68 -12.62 -8.42
C GLY A 287 -26.67 -12.18 -6.95
N THR A 288 -27.49 -12.85 -6.13
CA THR A 288 -27.70 -12.52 -4.72
C THR A 288 -26.63 -13.08 -3.78
N THR A 289 -25.57 -13.69 -4.30
CA THR A 289 -24.60 -14.42 -3.47
C THR A 289 -23.91 -13.57 -2.41
N LEU A 290 -23.47 -12.37 -2.76
CA LEU A 290 -22.86 -11.46 -1.79
C LEU A 290 -23.87 -10.97 -0.74
N GLN A 291 -25.14 -10.84 -1.14
CA GLN A 291 -26.24 -10.55 -0.21
C GLN A 291 -26.50 -11.72 0.75
N ASN A 292 -26.41 -12.96 0.27
CA ASN A 292 -26.55 -14.19 1.05
C ASN A 292 -25.41 -14.34 2.06
N ILE A 293 -24.17 -14.05 1.67
CA ILE A 293 -23.00 -14.05 2.56
C ILE A 293 -23.19 -13.06 3.70
N THR A 294 -23.54 -11.81 3.38
CA THR A 294 -23.76 -10.76 4.40
C THR A 294 -24.97 -11.07 5.29
N ASN A 295 -26.02 -11.71 4.76
CA ASN A 295 -27.16 -12.18 5.58
C ASN A 295 -26.72 -13.20 6.63
N ILE A 296 -25.91 -14.19 6.25
CA ILE A 296 -25.38 -15.17 7.21
C ILE A 296 -24.47 -14.51 8.23
N CYS A 297 -23.63 -13.56 7.83
CA CYS A 297 -22.81 -12.81 8.76
C CYS A 297 -23.68 -12.17 9.86
N GLU A 298 -24.74 -11.46 9.48
CA GLU A 298 -25.63 -10.84 10.46
C GLU A 298 -26.39 -11.85 11.34
N ASN A 299 -26.81 -12.98 10.78
CA ASN A 299 -27.59 -14.00 11.51
C ASN A 299 -26.74 -14.87 12.46
N TYR A 300 -25.44 -15.02 12.19
CA TYR A 300 -24.53 -15.91 12.92
C TYR A 300 -23.30 -15.17 13.46
N LYS A 301 -23.50 -13.97 14.02
CA LYS A 301 -22.45 -13.21 14.72
C LYS A 301 -21.77 -14.05 15.80
N GLY A 302 -20.47 -13.88 15.97
CA GLY A 302 -19.65 -14.73 16.83
C GLY A 302 -19.17 -16.03 16.17
N LYS A 303 -19.74 -16.44 15.03
CA LYS A 303 -19.38 -17.69 14.32
C LYS A 303 -18.87 -17.47 12.90
N ILE A 304 -19.14 -16.32 12.31
CA ILE A 304 -18.65 -15.98 10.98
C ILE A 304 -18.23 -14.51 10.93
N ALA A 305 -17.20 -14.19 10.16
CA ALA A 305 -16.83 -12.83 9.81
C ALA A 305 -16.47 -12.71 8.32
N LEU A 306 -16.70 -11.53 7.76
CA LEU A 306 -16.33 -11.13 6.40
C LEU A 306 -15.37 -9.94 6.49
N LEU A 307 -14.20 -10.05 5.88
CA LEU A 307 -13.29 -8.91 5.64
C LEU A 307 -13.07 -8.73 4.15
N SER A 308 -13.48 -7.57 3.64
CA SER A 308 -13.32 -7.22 2.22
C SER A 308 -12.26 -6.12 2.03
N PHE A 309 -11.55 -6.18 0.91
CA PHE A 309 -10.51 -5.22 0.54
C PHE A 309 -10.91 -4.49 -0.74
N THR A 310 -10.79 -3.17 -0.74
CA THR A 310 -11.12 -2.32 -1.88
C THR A 310 -10.17 -1.13 -2.01
N GLN A 311 -10.11 -0.55 -3.20
CA GLN A 311 -9.32 0.66 -3.47
C GLN A 311 -10.13 1.94 -3.31
N ILE A 312 -11.44 1.85 -3.55
CA ILE A 312 -12.37 2.97 -3.54
C ILE A 312 -13.54 2.59 -2.64
N HIS A 313 -14.05 3.58 -1.90
CA HIS A 313 -15.22 3.38 -1.07
C HIS A 313 -16.42 2.94 -1.95
N PRO A 314 -17.03 1.75 -1.72
CA PRO A 314 -18.10 1.23 -2.56
C PRO A 314 -19.28 2.20 -2.71
N GLY A 315 -19.62 2.94 -1.65
CA GLY A 315 -20.67 3.96 -1.68
C GLY A 315 -20.51 5.07 -2.73
N GLN A 316 -19.31 5.31 -3.30
CA GLN A 316 -19.12 6.33 -4.33
C GLN A 316 -19.68 5.92 -5.71
N GLY A 317 -19.84 4.61 -5.98
CA GLY A 317 -20.39 4.13 -7.25
C GLY A 317 -19.57 4.53 -8.50
N VAL A 318 -18.26 4.75 -8.35
CA VAL A 318 -17.39 5.19 -9.46
C VAL A 318 -17.35 4.14 -10.57
N GLY A 319 -17.80 4.53 -11.77
CA GLY A 319 -17.83 3.67 -12.94
C GLY A 319 -19.04 2.72 -13.00
N ILE A 320 -20.06 2.97 -12.19
CA ILE A 320 -21.34 2.25 -12.22
C ILE A 320 -22.34 3.01 -13.08
N SER A 321 -23.09 2.30 -13.94
CA SER A 321 -24.11 2.91 -14.81
C SER A 321 -25.26 3.47 -13.98
N ALA A 322 -25.87 4.58 -14.40
CA ALA A 322 -26.94 5.25 -13.66
C ALA A 322 -28.13 4.33 -13.33
N ASN A 323 -28.44 3.39 -14.23
CA ASN A 323 -29.55 2.45 -14.07
C ASN A 323 -29.26 1.37 -13.02
N ALA A 324 -27.99 1.01 -12.78
CA ALA A 324 -27.59 -0.01 -11.82
C ALA A 324 -27.32 0.55 -10.41
N ILE A 325 -27.19 1.88 -10.25
CA ILE A 325 -26.87 2.55 -8.97
C ILE A 325 -27.81 2.13 -7.82
N PRO A 326 -29.15 2.08 -7.98
CA PRO A 326 -30.04 1.77 -6.86
C PRO A 326 -29.80 0.38 -6.26
N GLU A 327 -29.69 -0.65 -7.10
CA GLU A 327 -29.40 -2.02 -6.64
C GLU A 327 -27.97 -2.17 -6.13
N TYR A 328 -27.01 -1.51 -6.80
CA TYR A 328 -25.62 -1.44 -6.36
C TYR A 328 -25.50 -0.84 -4.94
N GLN A 329 -26.20 0.25 -4.65
CA GLN A 329 -26.14 0.91 -3.33
C GLN A 329 -26.69 0.03 -2.21
N LYS A 330 -27.71 -0.82 -2.48
CA LYS A 330 -28.21 -1.80 -1.50
C LYS A 330 -27.14 -2.80 -1.10
N ILE A 331 -26.28 -3.22 -2.03
CA ILE A 331 -25.17 -4.14 -1.72
C ILE A 331 -24.02 -3.38 -1.06
N ALA A 332 -23.64 -2.23 -1.63
CA ALA A 332 -22.50 -1.43 -1.15
C ALA A 332 -22.66 -1.00 0.32
N THR A 333 -23.88 -0.63 0.75
CA THR A 333 -24.15 -0.22 2.14
C THR A 333 -24.05 -1.37 3.14
N ARG A 334 -24.33 -2.61 2.71
CA ARG A 334 -24.17 -3.82 3.53
C ARG A 334 -22.71 -4.22 3.70
N LEU A 335 -21.87 -3.90 2.72
CA LEU A 335 -20.43 -4.16 2.74
C LEU A 335 -19.63 -3.04 3.41
N ALA A 336 -20.15 -1.81 3.42
CA ALA A 336 -19.55 -0.64 4.06
C ALA A 336 -20.44 -0.14 5.23
N PRO A 337 -20.58 -0.93 6.32
CA PRO A 337 -21.44 -0.56 7.43
C PRO A 337 -20.92 0.67 8.17
N LYS A 338 -21.84 1.51 8.65
CA LYS A 338 -21.56 2.74 9.42
C LYS A 338 -21.40 2.50 10.93
N ASN A 339 -20.84 1.36 11.31
CA ASN A 339 -20.70 0.89 12.70
C ASN A 339 -19.22 0.86 13.16
N GLY A 340 -18.32 1.57 12.47
CA GLY A 340 -16.89 1.62 12.81
C GLY A 340 -16.05 0.47 12.28
N THR A 341 -16.57 -0.41 11.41
CA THR A 341 -15.80 -1.47 10.73
C THR A 341 -15.55 -1.21 9.24
N THR A 342 -15.84 0.01 8.79
CA THR A 342 -15.35 0.52 7.51
C THR A 342 -14.09 1.33 7.79
N TYR A 343 -12.94 0.74 7.46
CA TYR A 343 -11.62 1.32 7.63
C TYR A 343 -11.27 2.10 6.38
N ASP A 344 -11.41 3.43 6.43
CA ASP A 344 -11.03 4.31 5.33
C ASP A 344 -9.56 4.68 5.44
N ASN A 345 -8.78 4.17 4.48
CA ASN A 345 -7.34 4.29 4.43
C ASN A 345 -6.68 4.04 5.79
N PRO A 346 -6.94 2.87 6.43
CA PRO A 346 -6.26 2.53 7.68
C PRO A 346 -4.79 2.64 7.38
N ALA A 347 -4.17 3.58 8.09
CA ALA A 347 -2.84 4.11 7.94
C ALA A 347 -1.96 3.16 7.12
N SER A 348 -2.05 3.32 5.80
CA SER A 348 -0.91 3.18 4.89
C SER A 348 -0.06 4.43 4.97
N SER A 349 -0.01 5.04 6.17
CA SER A 349 0.93 6.10 6.45
C SER A 349 2.28 5.42 6.28
N LEU A 350 2.96 5.75 5.19
CA LEU A 350 4.35 5.37 4.96
C LEU A 350 5.17 5.65 6.23
N GLU A 351 4.78 6.69 6.97
CA GLU A 351 5.26 7.07 8.29
C GLU A 351 5.21 5.91 9.29
N LEU A 352 4.06 5.24 9.46
CA LEU A 352 3.94 4.10 10.37
C LEU A 352 4.66 2.84 9.84
N VAL A 353 4.76 2.69 8.52
CA VAL A 353 5.55 1.62 7.90
C VAL A 353 7.04 1.83 8.18
N VAL A 354 7.54 3.05 8.06
CA VAL A 354 8.94 3.38 8.37
C VAL A 354 9.22 3.24 9.87
N ASP A 355 8.30 3.72 10.72
CA ASP A 355 8.34 3.56 12.17
C ASP A 355 8.40 2.07 12.60
N SER A 356 7.67 1.19 11.91
CA SER A 356 7.72 -0.26 12.19
C SER A 356 8.91 -1.00 11.54
N LEU A 357 9.66 -0.34 10.65
CA LEU A 357 10.88 -0.88 10.04
C LEU A 357 12.14 -0.55 10.84
N LEU A 358 12.17 0.60 11.53
CA LEU A 358 13.30 1.05 12.33
C LEU A 358 13.02 0.76 13.81
N LEU A 359 13.70 -0.26 14.33
CA LEU A 359 13.45 -0.77 15.68
C LEU A 359 14.58 -0.37 16.63
N SER A 360 14.23 -0.10 17.89
CA SER A 360 15.21 0.06 18.96
C SER A 360 15.77 -1.31 19.36
N LYS A 361 17.09 -1.46 19.33
CA LYS A 361 17.76 -2.75 19.57
C LYS A 361 17.81 -3.12 21.05
N ASN A 362 17.96 -2.11 21.91
CA ASN A 362 18.07 -2.27 23.35
C ASN A 362 17.33 -1.12 24.04
N GLN A 363 16.29 -1.47 24.81
CA GLN A 363 15.45 -0.51 25.51
C GLN A 363 16.25 0.42 26.44
N SER A 364 17.20 -0.12 27.23
CA SER A 364 18.02 0.68 28.15
C SER A 364 18.97 1.66 27.43
N SER A 365 19.55 1.23 26.30
CA SER A 365 20.41 2.08 25.48
C SER A 365 19.59 3.15 24.75
N TRP A 366 18.39 2.80 24.30
CA TRP A 366 17.43 3.71 23.71
C TRP A 366 16.99 4.78 24.71
N GLU A 367 16.59 4.40 25.91
CA GLU A 367 16.21 5.32 26.99
C GLU A 367 17.36 6.25 27.39
N THR A 368 18.59 5.75 27.42
CA THR A 368 19.78 6.59 27.68
C THR A 368 19.98 7.62 26.57
N PHE A 369 19.87 7.19 25.30
CA PHE A 369 20.00 8.06 24.14
C PHE A 369 18.89 9.12 24.11
N THR A 370 17.63 8.71 24.25
CA THR A 370 16.48 9.63 24.23
C THR A 370 16.53 10.58 25.41
N SER A 371 16.93 10.14 26.62
CA SER A 371 17.11 11.03 27.76
C SER A 371 18.16 12.12 27.50
N ARG A 372 19.31 11.76 26.91
CA ARG A 372 20.37 12.71 26.56
C ARG A 372 19.97 13.69 25.46
N TRP A 373 19.27 13.21 24.44
CA TRP A 373 19.00 13.98 23.21
C TRP A 373 17.55 14.48 23.10
N ASN A 374 16.71 14.28 24.10
CA ASN A 374 15.28 14.61 24.11
C ASN A 374 15.02 16.04 23.61
N ASN A 375 15.74 17.02 24.16
CA ASN A 375 15.58 18.42 23.78
C ASN A 375 15.90 18.68 22.31
N THR A 376 16.90 17.99 21.75
CA THR A 376 17.27 18.14 20.34
C THR A 376 16.24 17.46 19.45
N LEU A 377 15.91 16.19 19.72
CA LEU A 377 14.89 15.43 18.98
C LEU A 377 13.57 16.19 18.94
N ARG A 378 13.10 16.65 20.10
CA ARG A 378 11.85 17.39 20.23
C ARG A 378 11.88 18.72 19.48
N ARG A 379 12.98 19.48 19.56
CA ARG A 379 13.12 20.76 18.85
C ARG A 379 13.13 20.59 17.34
N GLU A 380 13.84 19.59 16.81
CA GLU A 380 13.83 19.31 15.36
C GLU A 380 12.43 18.89 14.90
N ALA A 381 11.76 18.03 15.67
CA ALA A 381 10.38 17.64 15.39
C ALA A 381 9.39 18.80 15.46
N GLU A 382 9.51 19.66 16.48
CA GLU A 382 8.64 20.83 16.67
C GLU A 382 8.85 21.83 15.54
N THR A 383 10.10 22.07 15.15
CA THR A 383 10.41 22.91 13.98
C THR A 383 9.78 22.34 12.72
N ALA A 384 9.91 21.04 12.48
CA ALA A 384 9.30 20.38 11.32
C ALA A 384 7.76 20.49 11.34
N TYR A 385 7.12 20.12 12.45
CA TYR A 385 5.67 20.08 12.60
C TYR A 385 5.01 21.45 12.64
N GLU A 386 5.59 22.41 13.36
CA GLU A 386 4.98 23.73 13.54
C GLU A 386 5.25 24.67 12.37
N ARG A 387 6.46 24.62 11.80
CA ARG A 387 6.95 25.64 10.85
C ARG A 387 7.10 25.16 9.41
N ARG A 388 7.32 23.86 9.18
CA ARG A 388 7.68 23.33 7.87
C ARG A 388 6.60 22.50 7.20
N ILE A 389 5.82 21.75 7.97
CA ILE A 389 4.88 20.74 7.45
C ILE A 389 3.47 21.08 7.92
N LYS A 390 2.60 21.50 6.98
CA LYS A 390 1.21 21.87 7.31
C LYS A 390 0.23 20.68 7.30
N ILE A 391 0.53 19.64 6.53
CA ILE A 391 -0.45 18.58 6.21
C ILE A 391 -0.91 17.78 7.43
N TYR A 392 -0.05 17.54 8.43
CA TYR A 392 -0.41 16.71 9.59
C TYR A 392 -1.43 17.37 10.52
N LYS A 393 -1.35 18.70 10.68
CA LYS A 393 -2.39 19.45 11.40
C LYS A 393 -3.75 19.30 10.72
N ASN A 394 -3.77 19.34 9.38
CA ASN A 394 -4.99 19.14 8.60
C ASN A 394 -5.51 17.70 8.67
N LYS A 395 -4.61 16.72 8.81
CA LYS A 395 -4.94 15.30 9.05
C LYS A 395 -5.33 15.01 10.51
N GLY A 396 -5.38 16.02 11.37
CA GLY A 396 -5.77 15.87 12.78
C GLY A 396 -4.74 15.12 13.63
N TRP A 397 -3.46 15.15 13.24
CA TRP A 397 -2.37 14.71 14.11
C TRP A 397 -2.03 15.83 15.09
N PHE A 398 -1.74 15.48 16.33
CA PHE A 398 -1.11 16.33 17.33
C PHE A 398 0.41 16.22 17.24
N PHE A 399 1.12 17.19 17.85
CA PHE A 399 2.58 17.18 17.91
C PHE A 399 3.14 15.86 18.47
N GLN A 400 2.48 15.26 19.46
CA GLN A 400 2.92 14.00 20.05
C GLN A 400 2.84 12.80 19.08
N GLU A 401 1.80 12.73 18.23
CA GLU A 401 1.70 11.70 17.18
C GLU A 401 2.84 11.91 16.17
N PHE A 402 3.08 13.15 15.73
CA PHE A 402 4.18 13.48 14.82
C PHE A 402 5.55 13.12 15.41
N TYR A 403 5.81 13.52 16.65
CA TYR A 403 7.08 13.24 17.33
C TYR A 403 7.33 11.73 17.45
N THR A 404 6.32 10.97 17.87
CA THR A 404 6.42 9.51 18.02
C THR A 404 6.76 8.84 16.68
N HIS A 405 6.02 9.16 15.61
CA HIS A 405 6.11 8.39 14.35
C HIS A 405 7.14 8.91 13.36
N LEU A 406 7.45 10.20 13.34
CA LEU A 406 8.34 10.82 12.34
C LEU A 406 9.66 11.32 12.90
N SER A 407 9.78 11.40 14.23
CA SER A 407 11.03 11.75 14.89
C SER A 407 11.62 10.53 15.60
N GLU A 408 11.06 10.13 16.74
CA GLU A 408 11.63 9.04 17.54
C GLU A 408 11.58 7.70 16.80
N GLY A 409 10.41 7.33 16.26
CA GLY A 409 10.21 6.07 15.54
C GLY A 409 10.94 5.97 14.19
N CYS A 410 11.35 7.10 13.60
CA CYS A 410 12.04 7.12 12.32
C CYS A 410 13.55 7.38 12.43
N PHE A 411 14.11 7.52 13.63
CA PHE A 411 15.55 7.76 13.79
C PHE A 411 16.37 6.58 13.20
N PRO A 412 17.43 6.82 12.40
CA PRO A 412 18.21 8.05 12.24
C PRO A 412 17.74 9.02 11.14
N LEU A 413 16.53 8.90 10.60
CA LEU A 413 16.00 9.89 9.66
C LEU A 413 15.71 11.21 10.39
N HIS A 414 16.12 12.33 9.79
CA HIS A 414 15.63 13.64 10.23
C HIS A 414 14.09 13.71 10.00
N PRO A 415 13.30 14.40 10.84
CA PRO A 415 11.84 14.49 10.65
C PRO A 415 11.41 14.99 9.26
N LEU A 416 12.18 15.91 8.66
CA LEU A 416 11.94 16.35 7.28
C LEU A 416 12.26 15.26 6.24
N THR A 417 13.28 14.42 6.49
CA THR A 417 13.62 13.29 5.62
C THR A 417 12.52 12.24 5.68
N ALA A 418 12.08 11.86 6.88
CA ALA A 418 11.00 10.91 7.08
C ALA A 418 9.71 11.41 6.42
N TYR A 419 9.35 12.68 6.63
CA TYR A 419 8.21 13.31 5.99
C TYR A 419 8.26 13.25 4.45
N LEU A 420 9.36 13.74 3.86
CA LEU A 420 9.50 13.80 2.41
C LEU A 420 9.53 12.40 1.78
N LEU A 421 10.25 11.46 2.40
CA LEU A 421 10.25 10.06 1.98
C LEU A 421 8.82 9.50 1.90
N CYS A 422 7.95 9.90 2.84
CA CYS A 422 6.56 9.45 2.89
C CYS A 422 5.59 10.24 2.01
N ASN A 423 5.97 11.42 1.49
CA ASN A 423 5.01 12.33 0.86
C ASN A 423 5.42 12.82 -0.53
N LEU A 424 6.61 12.50 -1.05
CA LEU A 424 7.01 12.78 -2.43
C LEU A 424 6.12 12.03 -3.43
N ASP A 425 5.87 12.64 -4.60
CA ASP A 425 4.80 12.16 -5.51
C ASP A 425 5.09 10.78 -6.13
N PHE A 426 6.37 10.43 -6.23
CA PHE A 426 6.82 9.14 -6.75
C PHE A 426 7.06 8.08 -5.66
N THR A 427 6.95 8.43 -4.37
CA THR A 427 7.23 7.48 -3.30
C THR A 427 6.02 6.59 -3.03
N GLN A 428 6.26 5.28 -3.11
CA GLN A 428 5.32 4.23 -2.74
C GLN A 428 5.97 3.35 -1.67
N ASP A 429 5.19 2.50 -1.00
CA ASP A 429 5.68 1.68 0.13
C ASP A 429 6.93 0.87 -0.24
N ARG A 430 6.96 0.33 -1.46
CA ARG A 430 8.13 -0.37 -1.98
C ARG A 430 9.38 0.52 -2.07
N THR A 431 9.27 1.68 -2.70
CA THR A 431 10.38 2.64 -2.87
C THR A 431 10.93 3.09 -1.52
N VAL A 432 10.04 3.30 -0.55
CA VAL A 432 10.40 3.64 0.83
C VAL A 432 11.15 2.48 1.50
N ILE A 433 10.63 1.25 1.42
CA ILE A 433 11.28 0.05 1.98
C ILE A 433 12.67 -0.16 1.36
N GLU A 434 12.81 0.00 0.05
CA GLU A 434 14.08 -0.16 -0.66
C GLU A 434 15.12 0.86 -0.17
N PHE A 435 14.73 2.12 0.05
CA PHE A 435 15.61 3.13 0.64
C PHE A 435 16.03 2.80 2.07
N ILE A 436 15.09 2.34 2.91
CA ILE A 436 15.40 1.92 4.28
C ILE A 436 16.38 0.74 4.27
N LYS A 437 16.10 -0.31 3.48
CA LYS A 437 16.91 -1.53 3.46
C LYS A 437 18.24 -1.39 2.72
N GLY A 438 18.36 -0.44 1.82
CA GLY A 438 19.60 -0.14 1.10
C GLY A 438 20.42 0.93 1.82
N TYR A 439 20.03 2.19 1.64
CA TYR A 439 20.79 3.36 2.09
C TYR A 439 20.83 3.46 3.62
N VAL A 440 19.66 3.42 4.29
CA VAL A 440 19.59 3.61 5.76
C VAL A 440 20.28 2.47 6.49
N LYS A 441 20.16 1.23 6.00
CA LYS A 441 20.88 0.07 6.54
C LYS A 441 22.39 0.28 6.54
N ASN A 442 22.94 0.73 5.41
CA ASN A 442 24.37 0.98 5.30
C ASN A 442 24.81 2.14 6.23
N PHE A 443 23.98 3.18 6.35
CA PHE A 443 24.23 4.30 7.26
C PHE A 443 24.27 3.82 8.73
N ILE A 444 23.27 3.06 9.18
CA ILE A 444 23.22 2.49 10.54
C ILE A 444 24.44 1.60 10.82
N ALA A 445 24.89 0.82 9.83
CA ALA A 445 26.02 -0.08 9.98
C ALA A 445 27.37 0.64 10.13
N THR A 446 27.54 1.83 9.53
CA THR A 446 28.85 2.48 9.39
C THR A 446 29.01 3.76 10.22
N GLN A 447 27.91 4.41 10.60
CA GLN A 447 27.95 5.76 11.18
C GLN A 447 27.82 5.76 12.72
N PRO A 448 28.45 6.74 13.40
CA PRO A 448 28.27 6.93 14.84
C PRO A 448 26.88 7.48 15.16
N VAL A 449 26.40 7.22 16.38
CA VAL A 449 25.13 7.79 16.90
C VAL A 449 25.18 9.32 16.94
N GLU A 450 26.37 9.87 17.18
CA GLU A 450 26.62 11.30 17.34
C GLU A 450 27.66 11.78 16.34
N ASN A 451 27.40 12.94 15.73
CA ASN A 451 28.33 13.61 14.84
C ASN A 451 28.35 15.10 15.18
N ALA A 452 29.54 15.68 15.39
CA ALA A 452 29.73 17.07 15.78
C ALA A 452 28.83 17.53 16.96
N GLU A 453 28.79 16.76 18.04
CA GLU A 453 27.97 17.01 19.24
C GLU A 453 26.45 17.11 18.99
N LYS A 454 25.95 16.44 17.95
CA LYS A 454 24.52 16.31 17.66
C LYS A 454 24.17 14.87 17.30
N PRO A 455 22.88 14.48 17.41
CA PRO A 455 22.41 13.22 16.85
C PRO A 455 22.73 13.17 15.36
N ASN A 456 23.26 12.04 14.90
CA ASN A 456 23.64 11.87 13.51
C ASN A 456 22.42 11.50 12.67
N TYR A 457 21.90 12.46 11.91
CA TYR A 457 20.73 12.27 11.07
C TYR A 457 21.10 11.99 9.61
N ILE A 458 20.22 11.25 8.95
CA ILE A 458 20.09 11.26 7.50
C ILE A 458 19.22 12.45 7.12
N TYR A 459 19.82 13.45 6.49
CA TYR A 459 19.16 14.69 6.07
C TYR A 459 18.47 14.55 4.70
N PRO A 460 17.49 15.42 4.38
CA PRO A 460 16.69 15.34 3.15
C PRO A 460 17.46 15.26 1.85
N ILE A 461 18.65 15.85 1.78
CA ILE A 461 19.52 15.78 0.59
C ILE A 461 19.87 14.34 0.18
N ALA A 462 19.85 13.38 1.11
CA ALA A 462 20.07 11.96 0.79
C ALA A 462 18.98 11.36 -0.13
N LEU A 463 17.77 11.93 -0.11
CA LEU A 463 16.68 11.52 -1.00
C LEU A 463 16.97 11.93 -2.46
N VAL A 464 17.65 13.06 -2.66
CA VAL A 464 18.09 13.50 -4.00
C VAL A 464 19.09 12.50 -4.56
N ASP A 465 20.06 12.09 -3.75
CA ASP A 465 21.10 11.15 -4.18
C ASP A 465 20.53 9.78 -4.55
N THR A 466 19.54 9.32 -3.79
CA THR A 466 18.95 7.98 -3.99
C THR A 466 17.95 7.96 -5.14
N PHE A 467 17.13 9.01 -5.28
CA PHE A 467 15.99 9.02 -6.19
C PHE A 467 16.17 9.99 -7.37
N LEU A 468 17.42 10.31 -7.74
CA LEU A 468 17.70 11.34 -8.73
C LEU A 468 16.94 11.13 -10.05
N GLU A 469 16.86 9.90 -10.54
CA GLU A 469 16.14 9.58 -11.78
C GLU A 469 14.63 9.82 -11.66
N ASN A 470 14.03 9.57 -10.50
CA ASN A 470 12.61 9.83 -10.27
C ASN A 470 12.25 11.32 -10.34
N PHE A 471 13.24 12.21 -10.20
CA PHE A 471 13.04 13.64 -10.33
C PHE A 471 13.18 14.17 -11.78
N SER A 472 13.38 13.31 -12.79
CA SER A 472 13.65 13.75 -14.18
C SER A 472 12.58 14.70 -14.76
N ASN A 473 11.34 14.57 -14.30
CA ASN A 473 10.20 15.35 -14.78
C ASN A 473 10.00 16.67 -14.01
N TYR A 474 10.81 16.95 -12.98
CA TYR A 474 10.69 18.17 -12.21
C TYR A 474 11.30 19.36 -12.98
N PRO A 475 10.64 20.54 -13.00
CA PRO A 475 11.07 21.68 -13.82
C PRO A 475 12.53 22.14 -13.59
N VAL A 476 13.06 21.90 -12.39
CA VAL A 476 14.36 22.36 -11.91
C VAL A 476 15.48 21.31 -12.15
N TYR A 477 15.13 20.14 -12.68
CA TYR A 477 16.04 18.99 -12.79
C TYR A 477 17.29 19.30 -13.63
N ASN A 478 17.10 19.95 -14.78
CA ASN A 478 18.20 20.26 -15.69
C ASN A 478 19.15 21.31 -15.11
N GLN A 479 18.62 22.31 -14.40
CA GLN A 479 19.41 23.34 -13.72
C GLN A 479 20.23 22.71 -12.59
N TYR A 480 19.61 21.82 -11.81
CA TYR A 480 20.30 21.05 -10.78
C TYR A 480 21.44 20.23 -11.37
N LYS A 481 21.21 19.47 -12.45
CA LYS A 481 22.26 18.66 -13.11
C LYS A 481 23.45 19.51 -13.57
N LYS A 482 23.19 20.63 -14.26
CA LYS A 482 24.25 21.58 -14.65
C LYS A 482 25.03 22.12 -13.45
N ALA A 483 24.34 22.48 -12.38
CA ALA A 483 24.97 22.99 -11.16
C ALA A 483 25.85 21.92 -10.48
N VAL A 484 25.39 20.66 -10.45
CA VAL A 484 26.18 19.53 -9.94
C VAL A 484 27.43 19.30 -10.79
N ASP A 485 27.31 19.30 -12.11
CA ASP A 485 28.45 19.08 -13.01
C ASP A 485 29.53 20.16 -12.86
N LEU A 486 29.14 21.41 -12.59
CA LEU A 486 30.06 22.53 -12.39
C LEU A 486 30.73 22.54 -11.01
N VAL A 487 30.11 21.91 -10.01
CA VAL A 487 30.66 21.77 -8.65
C VAL A 487 31.35 20.41 -8.46
N ALA A 488 31.20 19.49 -9.41
CA ALA A 488 31.87 18.20 -9.40
C ALA A 488 33.40 18.37 -9.32
N GLY A 489 34.01 17.79 -8.29
CA GLY A 489 35.45 17.86 -8.05
C GLY A 489 35.92 19.03 -7.17
N ALA A 490 35.00 19.78 -6.55
CA ALA A 490 35.38 20.72 -5.48
C ALA A 490 35.94 19.98 -4.25
N ASP A 491 36.95 20.55 -3.58
CA ASP A 491 37.56 19.95 -2.36
C ASP A 491 36.61 19.90 -1.16
N ASN A 492 35.53 20.71 -1.18
CA ASN A 492 34.53 20.77 -0.12
C ASN A 492 33.14 20.48 -0.70
N ASP A 493 32.47 19.47 -0.13
CA ASP A 493 31.13 19.05 -0.51
C ASP A 493 30.02 20.03 -0.08
N ASP A 494 30.31 21.07 0.70
CA ASP A 494 29.31 22.02 1.18
C ASP A 494 28.51 22.65 0.04
N GLU A 495 29.16 23.04 -1.06
CA GLU A 495 28.50 23.60 -2.25
C GLU A 495 27.52 22.61 -2.87
N LEU A 496 27.93 21.33 -2.98
CA LEU A 496 27.09 20.26 -3.48
C LEU A 496 25.89 19.97 -2.55
N MET A 497 26.11 19.98 -1.24
CA MET A 497 25.03 19.82 -0.25
C MET A 497 24.00 20.94 -0.35
N VAL A 498 24.44 22.19 -0.54
CA VAL A 498 23.53 23.34 -0.72
C VAL A 498 22.73 23.23 -2.01
N ILE A 499 23.37 22.85 -3.13
CA ILE A 499 22.68 22.63 -4.41
C ILE A 499 21.59 21.55 -4.26
N LYS A 500 21.89 20.43 -3.59
CA LYS A 500 20.88 19.38 -3.30
C LYS A 500 19.73 19.90 -2.44
N ALA A 501 20.02 20.72 -1.44
CA ALA A 501 19.00 21.28 -0.55
C ALA A 501 18.08 22.28 -1.26
N LEU A 502 18.62 23.13 -2.13
CA LEU A 502 17.82 24.01 -2.99
C LEU A 502 16.92 23.19 -3.91
N PHE A 503 17.49 22.16 -4.54
CA PHE A 503 16.75 21.30 -5.45
C PHE A 503 15.60 20.56 -4.76
N ILE A 504 15.85 19.89 -3.62
CA ILE A 504 14.78 19.17 -2.93
C ILE A 504 13.72 20.12 -2.35
N TYR A 505 14.11 21.33 -1.93
CA TYR A 505 13.15 22.35 -1.49
C TYR A 505 12.22 22.76 -2.63
N GLU A 506 12.77 23.11 -3.80
CA GLU A 506 11.95 23.49 -4.96
C GLU A 506 11.11 22.30 -5.48
N ALA A 507 11.69 21.10 -5.54
CA ALA A 507 10.98 19.87 -5.94
C ALA A 507 9.87 19.48 -4.95
N SER A 508 9.98 19.85 -3.68
CA SER A 508 8.93 19.58 -2.68
C SER A 508 7.67 20.43 -2.91
N GLY A 509 7.77 21.55 -3.62
CA GLY A 509 6.65 22.46 -3.88
C GLY A 509 5.94 22.88 -2.58
N GLU A 510 4.63 22.70 -2.51
CA GLU A 510 3.82 23.07 -1.33
C GLU A 510 3.98 22.14 -0.11
N LYS A 511 4.73 21.02 -0.25
CA LYS A 511 4.94 20.05 0.84
C LYS A 511 5.78 20.64 1.97
N LEU A 512 6.72 21.54 1.66
CA LEU A 512 7.53 22.26 2.64
C LEU A 512 7.21 23.74 2.64
N THR A 513 7.14 24.34 3.84
CA THR A 513 6.81 25.76 3.98
C THR A 513 7.96 26.60 4.52
N LYS A 514 8.15 27.76 3.90
CA LYS A 514 9.01 28.84 4.37
C LYS A 514 8.19 30.13 4.43
N PRO A 515 8.02 30.76 5.59
CA PRO A 515 7.43 32.09 5.66
C PRO A 515 8.27 33.12 4.89
N ASP A 516 7.64 34.07 4.18
CA ASP A 516 8.37 35.06 3.35
C ASP A 516 9.38 35.89 4.15
N ARG A 517 9.04 36.22 5.40
CA ARG A 517 9.90 37.02 6.30
C ARG A 517 11.13 36.26 6.82
N GLU A 518 11.14 34.94 6.71
CA GLU A 518 12.21 34.08 7.19
C GLU A 518 13.32 33.93 6.14
N GLU A 519 14.57 33.93 6.59
CA GLU A 519 15.73 33.65 5.73
C GLU A 519 15.68 32.22 5.17
N HIS A 520 15.98 32.02 3.88
CA HIS A 520 16.05 30.67 3.27
C HIS A 520 17.00 29.74 4.00
N GLN A 521 18.06 30.29 4.57
CA GLN A 521 19.08 29.58 5.32
C GLN A 521 18.48 28.73 6.45
N GLU A 522 17.39 29.18 7.09
CA GLU A 522 16.78 28.46 8.22
C GLU A 522 16.23 27.09 7.80
N ILE A 523 15.64 26.98 6.62
CA ILE A 523 15.21 25.67 6.11
C ILE A 523 16.37 24.90 5.48
N LEU A 524 17.29 25.56 4.78
CA LEU A 524 18.45 24.90 4.17
C LEU A 524 19.37 24.24 5.21
N ILE A 525 19.52 24.82 6.41
CA ILE A 525 20.22 24.18 7.54
C ILE A 525 19.53 22.85 7.90
N ALA A 526 18.21 22.83 8.00
CA ALA A 526 17.45 21.63 8.34
C ALA A 526 17.45 20.59 7.20
N LEU A 527 17.67 21.00 5.95
CA LEU A 527 17.78 20.10 4.79
C LEU A 527 19.20 19.51 4.63
N THR A 528 20.24 20.20 5.10
CA THR A 528 21.65 19.80 4.90
C THR A 528 22.34 19.28 6.16
N GLY A 529 21.96 19.74 7.34
CA GLY A 529 22.69 19.54 8.59
C GLY A 529 23.92 20.44 8.77
N LEU A 530 24.20 21.35 7.84
CA LEU A 530 25.35 22.25 7.91
C LEU A 530 25.19 23.31 9.01
N SER A 531 26.31 23.81 9.53
CA SER A 531 26.31 24.99 10.39
C SER A 531 25.96 26.24 9.57
N LYS A 532 25.40 27.26 10.23
CA LYS A 532 25.05 28.53 9.59
C LYS A 532 26.24 29.18 8.87
N SER A 533 27.44 29.10 9.44
CA SER A 533 28.66 29.65 8.84
C SER A 533 29.08 28.91 7.57
N ARG A 534 29.07 27.56 7.59
CA ARG A 534 29.40 26.74 6.41
C ARG A 534 28.38 26.92 5.29
N LEU A 535 27.09 26.92 5.65
CA LEU A 535 26.02 27.17 4.69
C LEU A 535 26.17 28.53 4.02
N GLN A 536 26.45 29.59 4.79
CA GLN A 536 26.60 30.93 4.26
C GLN A 536 27.82 31.02 3.31
N ALA A 537 28.95 30.44 3.70
CA ALA A 537 30.14 30.40 2.83
C ALA A 537 29.87 29.66 1.51
N ALA A 538 29.12 28.56 1.55
CA ALA A 538 28.73 27.83 0.34
C ALA A 538 27.77 28.64 -0.55
N LEU A 539 26.76 29.29 0.04
CA LEU A 539 25.84 30.16 -0.69
C LEU A 539 26.58 31.33 -1.36
N ASP A 540 27.51 31.98 -0.64
CA ASP A 540 28.30 33.08 -1.17
C ASP A 540 29.14 32.66 -2.39
N LYS A 541 29.76 31.47 -2.35
CA LYS A 541 30.49 30.92 -3.51
C LYS A 541 29.56 30.61 -4.68
N LEU A 542 28.44 29.93 -4.41
CA LEU A 542 27.48 29.54 -5.45
C LEU A 542 26.86 30.75 -6.16
N GLU A 543 26.59 31.83 -5.42
CA GLU A 543 26.01 33.07 -5.95
C GLU A 543 27.07 33.96 -6.62
N LYS A 544 28.15 34.28 -5.92
CA LYS A 544 29.12 35.31 -6.36
C LYS A 544 30.20 34.78 -7.28
N GLU A 545 30.74 33.60 -6.98
CA GLU A 545 31.88 33.04 -7.72
C GLU A 545 31.42 32.19 -8.90
N ARG A 546 30.37 31.37 -8.72
CA ARG A 546 29.89 30.44 -9.75
C ARG A 546 28.67 30.93 -10.52
N SER A 547 27.93 31.91 -9.99
CA SER A 547 26.69 32.43 -10.59
C SER A 547 25.70 31.30 -10.92
N LEU A 548 25.56 30.30 -10.04
CA LEU A 548 24.63 29.17 -10.22
C LEU A 548 23.26 29.45 -9.62
N ILE A 549 23.22 30.34 -8.63
CA ILE A 549 22.03 30.70 -7.89
C ILE A 549 21.93 32.23 -7.75
N TYR A 550 20.74 32.71 -7.38
CA TYR A 550 20.51 34.10 -7.01
C TYR A 550 19.51 34.20 -5.87
N GLN A 551 19.64 35.25 -5.05
CA GLN A 551 18.65 35.58 -4.03
C GLN A 551 17.53 36.47 -4.59
N GLN A 552 16.28 36.10 -4.30
CA GLN A 552 15.09 36.92 -4.44
C GLN A 552 14.87 37.71 -3.14
N PRO A 553 15.15 39.02 -3.09
CA PRO A 553 15.14 39.78 -1.85
C PRO A 553 13.75 39.90 -1.21
N GLU A 554 12.68 39.91 -2.02
CA GLU A 554 11.31 40.14 -1.55
C GLU A 554 10.81 39.03 -0.63
N ILE A 555 11.17 37.78 -0.97
CA ILE A 555 10.78 36.57 -0.23
C ILE A 555 11.96 35.87 0.42
N LYS A 556 13.16 36.48 0.38
CA LYS A 556 14.42 35.97 0.95
C LYS A 556 14.68 34.52 0.57
N LEU A 557 14.59 34.23 -0.73
CA LEU A 557 14.66 32.88 -1.28
C LEU A 557 15.81 32.78 -2.28
N TYR A 558 16.62 31.73 -2.20
CA TYR A 558 17.61 31.41 -3.23
C TYR A 558 16.98 30.47 -4.26
N ARG A 559 17.26 30.71 -5.54
CA ARG A 559 16.83 29.85 -6.66
C ARG A 559 17.97 29.62 -7.64
N PHE A 560 17.85 28.55 -8.42
CA PHE A 560 18.70 28.34 -9.59
C PHE A 560 18.42 29.40 -10.66
N TRP A 561 19.45 29.83 -11.38
CA TRP A 561 19.25 30.59 -12.61
C TRP A 561 18.44 29.78 -13.64
N GLY A 562 17.61 30.48 -14.42
CA GLY A 562 16.79 29.89 -15.48
C GLY A 562 17.62 29.45 -16.69
N GLN A 563 17.03 29.50 -17.89
CA GLN A 563 17.75 29.11 -19.12
C GLN A 563 18.93 30.03 -19.49
N ILE A 564 19.01 31.23 -18.92
CA ILE A 564 20.03 32.22 -19.23
C ILE A 564 20.66 32.69 -17.92
N ASN A 565 21.94 32.35 -17.70
CA ASN A 565 22.76 32.84 -16.59
C ASN A 565 23.42 34.18 -16.99
N PRO A 566 23.54 35.17 -16.08
CA PRO A 566 24.35 36.37 -16.32
C PRO A 566 25.75 36.11 -16.86
N LYS A 567 26.42 35.02 -16.44
CA LYS A 567 27.72 34.63 -17.00
C LYS A 567 27.64 34.17 -18.45
N ASP A 568 26.63 33.39 -18.81
CA ASP A 568 26.43 32.96 -20.21
C ASP A 568 26.18 34.18 -21.11
N ILE A 569 25.42 35.18 -20.63
CA ILE A 569 25.23 36.46 -21.34
C ILE A 569 26.58 37.19 -21.49
N GLN A 570 27.37 37.23 -20.42
CA GLN A 570 28.65 37.93 -20.44
C GLN A 570 29.67 37.24 -21.35
N GLU A 571 29.74 35.91 -21.35
CA GLU A 571 30.56 35.12 -22.26
C GLU A 571 30.10 35.27 -23.72
N GLU A 572 28.79 35.26 -23.98
CA GLU A 572 28.23 35.48 -25.32
C GLU A 572 28.49 36.90 -25.83
N ILE A 573 28.44 37.90 -24.94
CA ILE A 573 28.83 39.29 -25.24
C ILE A 573 30.34 39.37 -25.51
N GLU A 574 31.18 38.73 -24.71
CA GLU A 574 32.63 38.73 -24.89
C GLU A 574 33.08 37.98 -26.15
N GLU A 575 32.42 36.87 -26.52
CA GLU A 575 32.62 36.20 -27.81
C GLU A 575 32.20 37.10 -28.97
N LYS A 576 31.03 37.76 -28.88
CA LYS A 576 30.58 38.71 -29.90
C LYS A 576 31.54 39.88 -30.03
N ILE A 577 32.06 40.43 -28.93
CA ILE A 577 33.04 41.51 -28.93
C ILE A 577 34.39 41.04 -29.50
N LYS A 578 34.87 39.83 -29.19
CA LYS A 578 36.09 39.25 -29.79
C LYS A 578 35.93 38.98 -31.29
N SER A 579 34.73 38.60 -31.73
CA SER A 579 34.44 38.43 -33.17
C SER A 579 34.39 39.76 -33.93
N LEU A 580 34.24 40.88 -33.19
CA LEU A 580 34.31 42.26 -33.68
C LEU A 580 35.70 42.86 -33.47
N THR A 581 36.76 42.14 -33.85
CA THR A 581 38.06 42.80 -34.06
C THR A 581 37.96 43.72 -35.27
N THR A 582 37.78 45.01 -35.01
CA THR A 582 37.85 46.08 -36.00
C THR A 582 39.30 46.20 -36.47
N SER A 583 39.56 45.87 -37.73
CA SER A 583 40.84 46.18 -38.35
C SER A 583 40.96 47.70 -38.45
N ILE A 584 42.15 48.26 -38.26
CA ILE A 584 42.41 49.70 -38.51
C ILE A 584 41.94 50.10 -39.93
N ASN A 585 41.95 49.17 -40.88
CA ASN A 585 41.41 49.40 -42.23
C ASN A 585 39.89 49.62 -42.25
N ASP A 586 39.11 49.03 -41.35
CA ASP A 586 37.65 49.21 -41.30
C ASP A 586 37.30 50.62 -40.79
N VAL A 587 38.09 51.14 -39.84
CA VAL A 587 37.98 52.52 -39.35
C VAL A 587 38.38 53.54 -40.43
N VAL A 588 39.45 53.25 -41.18
CA VAL A 588 39.89 54.11 -42.29
C VAL A 588 38.84 54.15 -43.42
N THR A 589 38.20 53.02 -43.72
CA THR A 589 37.13 52.93 -44.73
C THR A 589 35.91 53.75 -44.31
N TYR A 590 35.49 53.64 -43.05
CA TYR A 590 34.37 54.41 -42.50
C TYR A 590 34.64 55.93 -42.48
N CYS A 591 35.87 56.36 -42.12
CA CYS A 591 36.26 57.77 -42.18
C CYS A 591 36.35 58.29 -43.64
N GLY A 592 36.70 57.43 -44.60
CA GLY A 592 36.68 57.75 -46.03
C GLY A 592 35.28 58.03 -46.57
N GLU A 593 34.30 57.23 -46.18
CA GLU A 593 32.90 57.39 -46.59
C GLU A 593 32.26 58.68 -46.03
N ILE A 594 32.59 59.06 -44.80
CA ILE A 594 32.14 60.33 -44.18
C ILE A 594 32.69 61.54 -44.96
N ASN A 595 33.94 61.49 -45.42
CA ASN A 595 34.54 62.56 -46.21
C ASN A 595 33.90 62.71 -47.60
N ILE A 596 33.44 61.62 -48.22
CA ILE A 596 32.71 61.63 -49.49
C ILE A 596 31.31 62.24 -49.29
N GLN A 597 30.64 61.96 -48.17
CA GLN A 597 29.35 62.58 -47.86
C GLN A 597 29.48 64.09 -47.58
N LEU A 598 30.52 64.53 -46.88
CA LEU A 598 30.77 65.97 -46.63
C LEU A 598 31.09 66.76 -47.90
N ARG A 599 31.78 66.16 -48.89
CA ARG A 599 32.03 66.78 -50.21
C ARG A 599 30.77 66.88 -51.08
N ARG A 600 29.80 65.97 -50.93
CA ARG A 600 28.49 66.05 -51.61
C ARG A 600 27.59 67.16 -51.06
N ILE A 601 27.79 67.58 -49.81
CA ILE A 601 27.03 68.68 -49.19
C ILE A 601 27.56 70.05 -49.64
N THR A 602 28.87 70.16 -49.92
CA THR A 602 29.50 71.43 -50.36
C THR A 602 29.32 71.74 -51.85
N THR A 603 29.05 70.75 -52.71
CA THR A 603 28.79 70.96 -54.15
C THR A 603 27.33 71.31 -54.50
N LYS A 604 26.43 71.35 -53.51
CA LYS A 604 25.02 71.77 -53.69
C LYS A 604 24.75 73.24 -53.32
N LYS A 605 25.78 74.03 -53.06
CA LYS A 605 25.71 75.50 -52.93
C LYS A 605 26.67 76.16 -53.93
N CYS A 606 26.32 76.12 -55.20
CA CYS A 606 26.72 77.09 -56.22
C CYS A 606 25.57 77.22 -57.21
#